data_AF-A0A820S6A1-F1
#
_entry.id   AF-A0A820S6A1-F1
#
_cell.length_a   1.000
_cell.length_b   1.000
_cell.length_c   1.000
_cell.angle_alpha   90.00
_cell.angle_beta   90.00
_cell.angle_gamma   90.00
#
_symmetry.space_group_name_H-M   'P 1'
#
loop_
_entity.id
_entity.type
_entity.pdbx_description
1 polymer ?
#
loop_
_entity_poly.entity_id
_entity_poly.type
_entity_poly.pdbx_seq_one_letter_code
_entity_poly.pdbx_strand_id
1 'polypeptide(L)'
;MNDKANLSIAKYYNLIELHIGRAHDDYIDEFLCNTKTYFQNNILLDTHYEALQRVTYDFTRDDTRINCTKVNELCLFLKIEYPKSCKDYFPFAIIE
;
A
#
# COMPACT_ATOMS: atom_id res chain seq x y z
N MET A 1 -30.53 -12.54 -2.11
CA MET A 1 -29.40 -12.98 -2.96
C MET A 1 -28.15 -12.40 -2.35
N ASN A 2 -27.28 -13.25 -1.79
CA ASN A 2 -26.03 -12.82 -1.15
C ASN A 2 -24.90 -13.58 -1.84
N ASP A 3 -24.73 -13.31 -3.14
CA ASP A 3 -23.55 -13.74 -3.86
C ASP A 3 -22.39 -12.85 -3.41
N LYS A 4 -21.79 -13.18 -2.26
CA LYS A 4 -20.39 -12.87 -2.03
C LYS A 4 -19.63 -13.67 -3.09
N ALA A 5 -19.55 -13.12 -4.31
CA ALA A 5 -18.59 -13.58 -5.29
C ALA A 5 -17.26 -13.66 -4.55
N ASN A 6 -16.71 -14.87 -4.42
CA ASN A 6 -15.35 -15.08 -3.97
C ASN A 6 -14.44 -14.41 -5.01
N LEU A 7 -14.28 -13.09 -4.91
CA LEU A 7 -13.34 -12.34 -5.72
C LEU A 7 -11.97 -12.94 -5.41
N SER A 8 -11.37 -13.55 -6.43
CA SER A 8 -10.04 -14.13 -6.31
C SER A 8 -9.04 -13.01 -6.08
N ILE A 9 -8.22 -13.15 -5.04
CA ILE A 9 -7.09 -12.25 -4.76
C ILE A 9 -6.16 -12.24 -5.99
N ALA A 10 -5.86 -11.05 -6.51
CA ALA A 10 -4.87 -10.86 -7.55
C ALA A 10 -3.47 -11.15 -6.99
N LYS A 11 -2.65 -11.93 -7.71
CA LYS A 11 -1.34 -12.38 -7.22
C LYS A 11 -0.22 -11.90 -8.13
N TYR A 12 0.70 -11.13 -7.57
CA TYR A 12 1.88 -10.63 -8.25
C TYR A 12 3.14 -11.21 -7.60
N TYR A 13 3.49 -12.43 -8.00
CA TYR A 13 4.62 -13.16 -7.39
C TYR A 13 5.98 -12.54 -7.68
N ASN A 14 6.11 -11.83 -8.81
CA ASN A 14 7.36 -11.25 -9.28
C ASN A 14 7.31 -9.72 -9.30
N LEU A 15 6.36 -9.11 -8.59
CA LEU A 15 6.37 -7.67 -8.42
C LEU A 15 7.61 -7.30 -7.61
N ILE A 16 8.32 -6.28 -8.09
CA ILE A 16 9.48 -5.70 -7.41
C ILE A 16 9.29 -4.20 -7.18
N GLU A 17 8.50 -3.54 -8.02
CA GLU A 17 8.34 -2.10 -8.04
C GLU A 17 6.93 -1.73 -8.49
N LEU A 18 6.36 -0.71 -7.85
CA LEU A 18 5.02 -0.21 -8.11
C LEU A 18 4.98 1.31 -8.05
N HIS A 19 4.81 1.96 -9.21
CA HIS A 19 4.56 3.41 -9.30
C HIS A 19 3.07 3.68 -9.49
N ILE A 20 2.44 4.17 -8.43
CA ILE A 20 1.00 4.46 -8.41
C ILE A 20 0.70 5.91 -8.01
N GLY A 21 1.71 6.79 -7.98
CA GLY A 21 1.52 8.20 -7.64
C GLY A 21 0.51 8.94 -8.52
N ARG A 22 0.30 8.53 -9.77
CA ARG A 22 -0.70 9.16 -10.67
C ARG A 22 -2.00 8.38 -10.78
N ALA A 23 -2.14 7.28 -10.04
CA ALA A 23 -3.33 6.45 -10.07
C ALA A 23 -4.44 7.03 -9.19
N HIS A 24 -5.69 6.65 -9.45
CA HIS A 24 -6.80 6.92 -8.55
C HIS A 24 -6.62 6.14 -7.24
N ASP A 25 -7.15 6.68 -6.14
CA ASP A 25 -7.08 6.06 -4.81
C ASP A 25 -7.61 4.62 -4.79
N ASP A 26 -8.58 4.28 -5.65
CA ASP A 26 -9.12 2.92 -5.75
C ASP A 26 -8.08 1.88 -6.17
N TYR A 27 -7.13 2.25 -7.04
CA TYR A 27 -6.05 1.35 -7.45
C TYR A 27 -5.00 1.19 -6.34
N ILE A 28 -4.75 2.26 -5.59
CA ILE A 28 -3.89 2.23 -4.41
C ILE A 28 -4.52 1.32 -3.35
N ASP A 29 -5.83 1.43 -3.12
CA ASP A 29 -6.60 0.55 -2.23
C ASP A 29 -6.58 -0.90 -2.71
N GLU A 30 -6.78 -1.15 -4.00
CA GLU A 30 -6.71 -2.49 -4.56
C GLU A 30 -5.36 -3.15 -4.31
N PHE A 31 -4.27 -2.40 -4.46
CA PHE A 31 -2.94 -2.92 -4.25
C PHE A 31 -2.62 -3.12 -2.77
N LEU A 32 -2.90 -2.12 -1.94
CA LEU A 32 -2.54 -2.17 -0.52
C LEU A 32 -3.47 -3.08 0.28
N CYS A 33 -4.72 -3.31 -0.14
CA CYS A 33 -5.64 -4.16 0.61
C CYS A 33 -5.28 -5.66 0.46
N ASN A 34 -4.98 -6.31 1.58
CA ASN A 34 -4.59 -7.73 1.61
C ASN A 34 -5.68 -8.71 1.15
N THR A 35 -6.95 -8.28 1.15
CA THR A 35 -8.08 -9.09 0.67
C THR A 35 -8.27 -8.99 -0.84
N LYS A 36 -7.58 -8.04 -1.50
CA LYS A 36 -7.65 -7.81 -2.94
C LYS A 36 -6.39 -8.26 -3.66
N THR A 37 -5.22 -8.01 -3.08
CA THR A 37 -3.94 -8.27 -3.71
C THR A 37 -2.95 -8.98 -2.80
N TYR A 38 -2.17 -9.89 -3.40
CA TYR A 38 -1.00 -10.52 -2.80
C TYR A 38 0.25 -10.24 -3.64
N PHE A 39 1.31 -9.80 -2.98
CA PHE A 39 2.68 -9.76 -3.51
C PHE A 39 3.67 -10.22 -2.44
N GLN A 40 4.89 -10.53 -2.88
CA GLN A 40 6.00 -10.90 -2.02
C GLN A 40 6.59 -9.69 -1.28
N ASN A 41 7.49 -9.93 -0.35
CA ASN A 41 8.20 -8.86 0.35
C ASN A 41 9.19 -8.15 -0.59
N ASN A 42 9.76 -7.04 -0.10
CA ASN A 42 10.79 -6.27 -0.79
C ASN A 42 10.28 -5.55 -2.05
N ILE A 43 9.15 -4.85 -1.90
CA ILE A 43 8.58 -4.00 -2.94
C ILE A 43 9.03 -2.56 -2.76
N LEU A 44 9.37 -1.90 -3.87
CA LEU A 44 9.42 -0.44 -3.96
C LEU A 44 8.01 0.09 -4.25
N LEU A 45 7.50 0.97 -3.39
CA LEU A 45 6.24 1.68 -3.58
C LEU A 45 6.51 3.16 -3.79
N ASP A 46 6.09 3.66 -4.95
CA ASP A 46 6.13 5.08 -5.30
C ASP A 46 4.69 5.62 -5.38
N THR A 47 4.36 6.57 -4.50
CA THR A 47 3.01 7.15 -4.42
C THR A 47 2.97 8.56 -3.82
N HIS A 48 1.81 9.21 -3.87
CA HIS A 48 1.57 10.46 -3.15
C HIS A 48 1.22 10.18 -1.69
N TYR A 49 1.82 10.97 -0.78
CA TYR A 49 1.56 10.83 0.64
C TYR A 49 0.08 11.01 1.00
N GLU A 50 -0.61 11.98 0.41
CA GLU A 50 -2.01 12.26 0.72
C GLU A 50 -2.93 11.14 0.25
N ALA A 51 -2.61 10.49 -0.88
CA ALA A 51 -3.35 9.34 -1.36
C ALA A 51 -3.18 8.15 -0.42
N LEU A 52 -1.95 7.95 0.06
CA LEU A 52 -1.65 6.91 1.02
C LEU A 52 -2.37 7.14 2.36
N GLN A 53 -2.44 8.38 2.85
CA GLN A 53 -3.24 8.71 4.03
C GLN A 53 -4.72 8.38 3.86
N ARG A 54 -5.30 8.75 2.72
CA ARG A 54 -6.73 8.49 2.45
C ARG A 54 -7.03 6.99 2.40
N VAL A 55 -6.22 6.21 1.71
CA VAL A 55 -6.43 4.74 1.55
C VAL A 55 -6.21 3.98 2.86
N THR A 56 -5.21 4.40 3.64
CA THR A 56 -4.85 3.74 4.92
C THR A 56 -5.63 4.27 6.11
N TYR A 57 -6.53 5.22 5.91
CA TYR A 57 -7.21 5.99 6.98
C TYR A 57 -6.23 6.52 8.01
N ASP A 58 -5.32 7.39 7.56
CA ASP A 58 -4.24 7.95 8.38
C ASP A 58 -3.39 6.88 9.06
N PHE A 59 -3.08 5.81 8.33
CA PHE A 59 -2.27 4.68 8.80
C PHE A 59 -2.91 3.89 9.96
N THR A 60 -4.24 3.77 9.98
CA THR A 60 -4.98 3.02 11.02
C THR A 60 -5.75 1.81 10.51
N ARG A 61 -5.86 1.62 9.18
CA ARG A 61 -6.63 0.51 8.60
C ARG A 61 -5.84 -0.79 8.59
N ASP A 62 -6.35 -1.86 9.21
CA ASP A 62 -5.58 -3.11 9.34
C ASP A 62 -5.41 -3.88 8.02
N ASP A 63 -6.43 -3.89 7.16
CA ASP A 63 -6.41 -4.66 5.90
C ASP A 63 -5.32 -4.20 4.94
N THR A 64 -4.99 -2.90 4.95
CA THR A 64 -3.93 -2.33 4.13
C THR A 64 -2.55 -2.51 4.76
N ARG A 65 -2.48 -2.64 6.09
CA ARG A 65 -1.23 -2.72 6.85
C ARG A 65 -0.39 -3.93 6.45
N ILE A 66 -1.04 -5.07 6.26
CA ILE A 66 -0.36 -6.34 5.94
C ILE A 66 0.48 -6.24 4.67
N ASN A 67 -0.03 -5.60 3.61
CA ASN A 67 0.73 -5.41 2.39
C ASN A 67 1.72 -4.23 2.50
N CYS A 68 1.41 -3.19 3.28
CA CYS A 68 2.39 -2.13 3.58
C CYS A 68 3.63 -2.65 4.32
N THR A 69 3.50 -3.67 5.19
CA THR A 69 4.68 -4.30 5.83
C THR A 69 5.61 -5.04 4.86
N LYS A 70 5.23 -5.21 3.60
CA LYS A 70 6.04 -5.87 2.57
C LYS A 70 6.87 -4.88 1.74
N VAL A 71 6.60 -3.59 1.91
CA VAL A 71 7.31 -2.50 1.23
C VAL A 71 8.62 -2.24 1.97
N ASN A 72 9.72 -2.30 1.22
CA ASN A 72 11.08 -2.04 1.74
C ASN A 72 11.63 -0.68 1.30
N GLU A 73 11.03 -0.07 0.30
CA GLU A 73 11.38 1.25 -0.18
C GLU A 73 10.08 1.99 -0.47
N LEU A 74 9.92 3.15 0.16
CA LEU A 74 8.72 3.96 0.07
C LEU A 74 9.11 5.37 -0.39
N CYS A 75 8.84 5.68 -1.64
CA CYS A 75 9.07 6.99 -2.23
C CYS A 75 7.77 7.79 -2.16
N LEU A 76 7.78 8.90 -1.43
CA LEU A 76 6.58 9.71 -1.20
C LEU A 76 6.72 11.10 -1.81
N PHE A 77 5.84 11.43 -2.74
CA PHE A 77 5.76 12.79 -3.22
C PHE A 77 5.08 13.71 -2.19
N LEU A 78 5.49 14.99 -2.23
CA LEU A 78 4.83 16.14 -1.61
C LEU A 78 4.88 16.23 -0.06
N LYS A 79 5.80 15.52 0.61
CA LYS A 79 5.97 15.67 2.06
C LYS A 79 7.43 15.84 2.47
N ILE A 80 7.68 16.81 3.37
CA ILE A 80 9.02 17.14 3.87
C ILE A 80 9.38 16.29 5.11
N GLU A 81 8.38 15.92 5.93
CA GLU A 81 8.58 15.12 7.15
C GLU A 81 7.42 14.15 7.39
N TYR A 82 7.72 12.89 7.72
CA TYR A 82 6.73 11.82 7.87
C TYR A 82 6.33 11.60 9.34
N PRO A 83 5.03 11.44 9.67
CA PRO A 83 4.61 11.15 11.03
C PRO A 83 5.07 9.75 11.46
N LYS A 84 5.19 9.54 12.78
CA LYS A 84 5.55 8.24 13.35
C LYS A 84 4.60 7.11 12.91
N SER A 85 3.30 7.40 12.79
CA SER A 85 2.31 6.43 12.32
C SER A 85 2.64 5.87 10.93
N CYS A 86 3.21 6.67 10.02
CA CYS A 86 3.67 6.20 8.72
C CYS A 86 4.82 5.19 8.88
N LYS A 87 5.80 5.47 9.74
CA LYS A 87 6.92 4.55 10.01
C LYS A 87 6.44 3.24 10.65
N ASP A 88 5.50 3.31 11.58
CA ASP A 88 4.90 2.13 12.23
C ASP A 88 4.02 1.30 11.28
N TYR A 89 3.66 1.88 10.13
CA TYR A 89 2.88 1.25 9.08
C TYR A 89 3.76 0.63 7.98
N PHE A 90 4.97 1.18 7.81
CA PHE A 90 6.01 0.73 6.90
C PHE A 90 7.30 0.38 7.66
N PRO A 91 7.27 -0.63 8.54
CA PRO A 91 8.34 -0.86 9.52
C PRO A 91 9.69 -1.25 8.91
N PHE A 92 9.72 -1.73 7.68
CA PHE A 92 10.94 -2.14 6.97
C PHE A 92 11.32 -1.19 5.83
N ALA A 93 10.53 -0.14 5.60
CA ALA A 93 10.77 0.76 4.49
C ALA A 93 11.87 1.77 4.82
N ILE A 94 12.82 1.92 3.90
CA ILE A 94 13.56 3.17 3.74
C ILE A 94 12.56 4.16 3.12
N ILE A 95 12.32 5.28 3.81
CA ILE A 95 11.38 6.31 3.34
C ILE A 95 12.20 7.46 2.77
N GLU A 96 12.04 7.68 1.47
CA GLU A 96 12.67 8.77 0.72
C GLU A 96 11.65 9.88 0.44
#